data_AF-A0A961E2R3-F1
#
_entry.id   AF-A0A961E2R3-F1
#
_cell.length_a   1.000
_cell.length_b   1.000
_cell.length_c   1.000
_cell.angle_alpha   90.00
_cell.angle_beta   90.00
_cell.angle_gamma   90.00
#
_symmetry.space_group_name_H-M   'P 1'
#
loop_
_entity.id
_entity.type
_entity.pdbx_description
1 polymer ?
#
loop_
_entity_poly.entity_id
_entity_poly.type
_entity_poly.pdbx_seq_one_letter_code
_entity_poly.pdbx_strand_id
1 'polypeptide(L)'
;MADAPVSAAGGGPPPSSIARVDALLAEFRRSYPDALAVSRGLAERRGEPGLDWPDWCWLPMAGTVAYLTSQPNWDAGRGGDIGRVAALTQWRLGRGVYTIDPDVAAAAVGALWQSAHGGAAQWRTALLPPVETWTHLPEWCCYVELPAEVYDRLEDGFRFFGTFVHLEYDTNTGRPELRLVLDMDGTWSGLLPIPVYLDRPTLGSAIADMAANADAAGAGAVGADVRALHGASYEVEMTGMAVWMVLPLVVSLVDPAVRIVGEAAQQPELDRGGRWLPASSTRLLHVSYGPPALRSV
;
A
#
# COMPACT_ATOMS: atom_id res chain seq x y z
N MET A 1 -7.92 -38.37 32.92
CA MET A 1 -6.75 -38.07 32.08
C MET A 1 -6.99 -36.65 31.58
N ALA A 2 -6.38 -35.68 32.25
CA ALA A 2 -6.59 -34.26 31.97
C ALA A 2 -5.53 -33.83 30.95
N ASP A 3 -5.96 -33.31 29.81
CA ASP A 3 -5.08 -32.72 28.81
C ASP A 3 -4.48 -31.43 29.35
N ALA A 4 -3.15 -31.37 29.32
CA ALA A 4 -2.38 -30.20 29.66
C ALA A 4 -2.51 -29.14 28.54
N PRO A 5 -2.59 -27.84 28.87
CA PRO A 5 -2.57 -26.79 27.86
C PRO A 5 -1.19 -26.73 27.20
N VAL A 6 -1.21 -26.65 25.87
CA VAL A 6 -0.04 -26.38 25.03
C VAL A 6 0.59 -25.06 25.48
N SER A 7 1.85 -25.14 25.88
CA SER A 7 2.68 -24.02 26.28
C SER A 7 2.77 -22.99 25.15
N ALA A 8 2.36 -21.76 25.44
CA ALA A 8 2.62 -20.60 24.59
C ALA A 8 4.14 -20.38 24.51
N ALA A 9 4.73 -20.83 23.40
CA ALA A 9 6.13 -20.57 23.09
C ALA A 9 6.37 -19.05 23.00
N GLY A 10 7.51 -18.61 23.55
CA GLY A 10 7.81 -17.22 23.85
C GLY A 10 7.67 -16.26 22.68
N GLY A 11 6.90 -15.20 22.89
CA GLY A 11 6.86 -14.03 22.02
C GLY A 11 7.21 -12.81 22.85
N GLY A 12 8.40 -12.25 22.65
CA GLY A 12 8.61 -10.84 23.00
C GLY A 12 7.64 -9.96 22.22
N PRO A 13 7.45 -8.69 22.61
CA PRO A 13 6.65 -7.77 21.80
C PRO A 13 7.19 -7.76 20.36
N PRO A 14 6.31 -7.67 19.34
CA PRO A 14 6.75 -7.59 17.96
C PRO A 14 7.73 -6.42 17.81
N PRO A 15 8.71 -6.52 16.88
CA PRO A 15 9.66 -5.44 16.63
C PRO A 15 8.91 -4.15 16.30
N SER A 16 9.51 -3.01 16.65
CA SER A 16 8.96 -1.71 16.27
C SER A 16 8.76 -1.66 14.75
N SER A 17 7.80 -0.87 14.30
CA SER A 17 7.48 -0.77 12.87
C SER A 17 8.69 -0.37 12.04
N ILE A 18 9.54 0.55 12.52
CA ILE A 18 10.83 0.88 11.88
C ILE A 18 11.70 -0.36 11.70
N ALA A 19 11.95 -1.12 12.77
CA ALA A 19 12.82 -2.29 12.71
C ALA A 19 12.28 -3.35 11.73
N ARG A 20 10.96 -3.51 11.68
CA ARG A 20 10.28 -4.44 10.77
C ARG A 20 10.42 -4.01 9.31
N VAL A 21 10.10 -2.76 8.96
CA VAL A 21 10.21 -2.28 7.57
C VAL A 21 11.66 -2.16 7.10
N ASP A 22 12.60 -1.91 8.02
CA ASP A 22 14.03 -1.94 7.71
C ASP A 22 14.52 -3.36 7.40
N ALA A 23 14.01 -4.38 8.11
CA ALA A 23 14.28 -5.78 7.78
C ALA A 23 13.72 -6.16 6.40
N LEU A 24 12.50 -5.74 6.08
CA LEU A 24 11.91 -5.92 4.74
C LEU A 24 12.75 -5.23 3.66
N LEU A 25 13.23 -4.00 3.91
CA LEU A 25 14.10 -3.28 2.99
C LEU A 25 15.46 -3.96 2.82
N ALA A 26 16.03 -4.52 3.88
CA ALA A 26 17.28 -5.26 3.82
C ALA A 26 17.11 -6.55 2.99
N GLU A 27 16.03 -7.28 3.19
CA GLU A 27 15.69 -8.45 2.37
C GLU A 27 15.47 -8.08 0.91
N PHE A 28 14.69 -7.03 0.64
CA PHE A 28 14.48 -6.49 -0.71
C PHE A 28 15.81 -6.16 -1.41
N ARG A 29 16.72 -5.43 -0.74
CA ARG A 29 18.03 -5.05 -1.30
C ARG A 29 18.92 -6.25 -1.59
N ARG A 30 18.80 -7.32 -0.81
CA ARG A 30 19.53 -8.57 -1.05
C ARG A 30 19.00 -9.30 -2.28
N SER A 31 17.68 -9.35 -2.43
CA SER A 31 17.01 -10.06 -3.53
C SER A 31 17.00 -9.28 -4.85
N TYR A 32 17.01 -7.94 -4.79
CA TYR A 32 16.88 -7.04 -5.92
C TYR A 32 17.82 -5.81 -5.80
N PRO A 33 19.15 -6.03 -5.82
CA PRO A 33 20.13 -4.99 -5.49
C PRO A 33 20.11 -3.79 -6.45
N ASP A 34 19.75 -4.00 -7.71
CA ASP A 34 19.77 -3.02 -8.79
C ASP A 34 18.38 -2.46 -9.16
N ALA A 35 17.29 -2.98 -8.56
CA ALA A 35 15.91 -2.56 -8.85
C ALA A 35 15.74 -1.05 -8.89
N LEU A 36 16.23 -0.33 -7.87
CA LEU A 36 16.11 1.12 -7.84
C LEU A 36 16.85 1.81 -9.00
N ALA A 37 18.06 1.35 -9.31
CA ALA A 37 18.85 1.96 -10.36
C ALA A 37 18.19 1.78 -11.73
N VAL A 38 17.69 0.57 -12.01
CA VAL A 38 16.98 0.25 -13.25
C VAL A 38 15.65 1.00 -13.32
N SER A 39 14.82 0.93 -12.28
CA SER A 39 13.53 1.63 -12.21
C SER A 39 13.69 3.14 -12.36
N ARG A 40 14.74 3.73 -11.77
CA ARG A 40 15.05 5.15 -11.98
C ARG A 40 15.39 5.45 -13.44
N GLY A 41 16.24 4.64 -14.07
CA GLY A 41 16.56 4.79 -15.49
C GLY A 41 15.32 4.69 -16.39
N LEU A 42 14.33 3.87 -16.01
CA LEU A 42 13.04 3.81 -16.70
C LEU A 42 12.19 5.06 -16.43
N ALA A 43 12.13 5.53 -15.19
CA ALA A 43 11.37 6.70 -14.80
C ALA A 43 11.89 8.00 -15.46
N GLU A 44 13.21 8.10 -15.64
CA GLU A 44 13.87 9.22 -16.32
C GLU A 44 13.55 9.32 -17.82
N ARG A 45 13.07 8.22 -18.41
CA ARG A 45 12.66 8.15 -19.82
C ARG A 45 11.20 8.54 -20.03
N ARG A 46 10.48 8.95 -18.99
CA ARG A 46 9.12 9.48 -19.11
C ARG A 46 9.10 10.66 -20.09
N GLY A 47 8.16 10.63 -21.04
CA GLY A 47 8.04 11.58 -22.13
C GLY A 47 8.79 11.18 -23.41
N GLU A 48 9.60 10.11 -23.40
CA GLU A 48 10.08 9.50 -24.64
C GLU A 48 8.90 8.90 -25.44
N PRO A 49 9.00 8.80 -26.79
CA PRO A 49 7.95 8.18 -27.60
C PRO A 49 7.58 6.77 -27.11
N GLY A 50 6.32 6.59 -26.73
CA GLY A 50 5.80 5.32 -26.20
C GLY A 50 6.01 5.10 -24.70
N LEU A 51 6.60 6.07 -23.99
CA LEU A 51 6.82 6.05 -22.54
C LEU A 51 6.22 7.31 -21.91
N ASP A 52 4.89 7.39 -21.89
CA ASP A 52 4.17 8.53 -21.31
C ASP A 52 3.17 8.05 -20.25
N TRP A 53 3.13 8.74 -19.11
CA TRP A 53 2.21 8.48 -18.01
C TRP A 53 2.09 9.72 -17.12
N PRO A 54 1.04 9.83 -16.30
CA PRO A 54 0.80 11.01 -15.47
C PRO A 54 1.89 11.31 -14.45
N ASP A 55 2.02 12.59 -14.09
CA ASP A 55 3.05 13.06 -13.16
C ASP A 55 2.92 12.51 -11.73
N TRP A 56 1.69 12.22 -11.30
CA TRP A 56 1.36 11.59 -10.02
C TRP A 56 1.79 10.12 -9.91
N CYS A 57 2.18 9.48 -11.02
CA CYS A 57 2.76 8.13 -11.01
C CYS A 57 4.28 8.25 -11.21
N TRP A 58 5.06 7.81 -10.22
CA TRP A 58 6.51 7.83 -10.32
C TRP A 58 7.01 6.93 -11.45
N LEU A 59 6.61 5.66 -11.40
CA LEU A 59 6.90 4.66 -12.42
C LEU A 59 5.76 3.64 -12.45
N PRO A 60 5.10 3.44 -13.60
CA PRO A 60 4.16 2.36 -13.79
C PRO A 60 4.76 0.99 -13.44
N MET A 61 3.97 0.09 -12.86
CA MET A 61 4.34 -1.29 -12.55
C MET A 61 4.79 -2.06 -13.79
N ALA A 62 4.41 -1.64 -15.00
CA ALA A 62 4.99 -2.15 -16.25
C ALA A 62 6.53 -2.04 -16.28
N GLY A 63 7.11 -0.97 -15.69
CA GLY A 63 8.55 -0.85 -15.50
C GLY A 63 9.12 -1.87 -14.52
N THR A 64 8.40 -2.19 -13.45
CA THR A 64 8.76 -3.28 -12.53
C THR A 64 8.66 -4.66 -13.20
N VAL A 65 7.64 -4.88 -14.03
CA VAL A 65 7.50 -6.10 -14.85
C VAL A 65 8.68 -6.24 -15.81
N ALA A 66 9.03 -5.18 -16.54
CA ALA A 66 10.19 -5.18 -17.43
C ALA A 66 11.50 -5.49 -16.68
N TYR A 67 11.70 -4.87 -15.51
CA TYR A 67 12.86 -5.15 -14.66
C TYR A 67 12.90 -6.63 -14.23
N LEU A 68 11.80 -7.15 -13.67
CA LEU A 68 11.74 -8.52 -13.15
C LEU A 68 11.90 -9.57 -14.25
N THR A 69 11.20 -9.39 -15.38
CA THR A 69 11.28 -10.32 -16.52
C THR A 69 12.63 -10.29 -17.24
N SER A 70 13.40 -9.22 -17.10
CA SER A 70 14.78 -9.17 -17.61
C SER A 70 15.79 -9.95 -16.75
N GLN A 71 15.40 -10.36 -15.54
CA GLN A 71 16.29 -11.09 -14.64
C GLN A 71 16.51 -12.53 -15.14
N PRO A 72 17.76 -13.05 -15.13
CA PRO A 72 18.07 -14.39 -15.64
C PRO A 72 17.29 -15.53 -14.96
N ASN A 73 16.88 -15.32 -13.70
CA ASN A 73 16.18 -16.30 -12.87
C ASN A 73 14.71 -15.91 -12.63
N TRP A 74 14.11 -15.14 -13.54
CA TRP A 74 12.68 -14.84 -13.46
C TRP A 74 11.87 -16.12 -13.65
N ASP A 75 10.93 -16.34 -12.74
CA ASP A 75 9.95 -17.41 -12.78
C ASP A 75 8.57 -16.77 -12.70
N ALA A 76 7.66 -17.17 -13.59
CA ALA A 76 6.27 -16.70 -13.58
C ALA A 76 5.57 -17.01 -12.25
N GLY A 77 5.99 -18.04 -11.52
CA GLY A 77 5.54 -18.33 -10.16
C GLY A 77 5.84 -17.21 -9.14
N ARG A 78 6.71 -16.27 -9.48
CA ARG A 78 7.04 -15.08 -8.68
C ARG A 78 6.22 -13.85 -9.06
N GLY A 79 5.10 -14.01 -9.76
CA GLY A 79 4.21 -12.90 -10.13
C GLY A 79 3.80 -12.00 -8.95
N GLY A 80 3.65 -12.57 -7.75
CA GLY A 80 3.40 -11.79 -6.52
C GLY A 80 4.52 -10.82 -6.14
N ASP A 81 5.76 -11.04 -6.58
CA ASP A 81 6.88 -10.14 -6.32
C ASP A 81 6.75 -8.81 -7.08
N ILE A 82 5.95 -8.73 -8.15
CA ILE A 82 5.78 -7.49 -8.94
C ILE A 82 5.28 -6.35 -8.03
N GLY A 83 4.21 -6.59 -7.25
CA GLY A 83 3.67 -5.59 -6.33
C GLY A 83 4.63 -5.25 -5.19
N ARG A 84 5.32 -6.26 -4.65
CA ARG A 84 6.28 -6.08 -3.54
C ARG A 84 7.49 -5.23 -3.96
N VAL A 85 8.05 -5.54 -5.13
CA VAL A 85 9.20 -4.81 -5.70
C VAL A 85 8.79 -3.39 -6.08
N ALA A 86 7.62 -3.19 -6.68
CA ALA A 86 7.14 -1.86 -7.03
C ALA A 86 6.99 -0.96 -5.79
N ALA A 87 6.37 -1.48 -4.73
CA ALA A 87 6.19 -0.76 -3.47
C ALA A 87 7.53 -0.42 -2.80
N LEU A 88 8.41 -1.42 -2.59
CA LEU A 88 9.67 -1.21 -1.86
C LEU A 88 10.69 -0.39 -2.66
N THR A 89 10.64 -0.42 -4.00
CA THR A 89 11.45 0.44 -4.86
C THR A 89 11.07 1.91 -4.71
N GLN A 90 9.77 2.21 -4.62
CA GLN A 90 9.27 3.57 -4.41
C GLN A 90 9.44 4.01 -2.95
N TRP A 91 9.10 3.14 -2.01
CA TRP A 91 9.14 3.46 -0.58
C TRP A 91 10.54 3.84 -0.11
N ARG A 92 11.59 3.16 -0.60
CA ARG A 92 12.97 3.50 -0.22
C ARG A 92 13.43 4.90 -0.64
N LEU A 93 12.67 5.61 -1.47
CA LEU A 93 12.95 7.00 -1.83
C LEU A 93 12.69 7.94 -0.65
N GLY A 94 11.61 7.73 0.11
CA GLY A 94 11.25 8.57 1.27
C GLY A 94 11.37 7.88 2.63
N ARG A 95 11.15 6.56 2.68
CA ARG A 95 11.16 5.70 3.88
C ARG A 95 10.28 6.24 5.02
N GLY A 96 9.15 6.86 4.69
CA GLY A 96 8.15 7.32 5.66
C GLY A 96 7.33 6.17 6.23
N VAL A 97 7.28 6.08 7.55
CA VAL A 97 6.38 5.22 8.34
C VAL A 97 5.39 6.14 9.05
N TYR A 98 4.11 6.02 8.72
CA TYR A 98 3.05 6.92 9.15
C TYR A 98 2.22 6.24 10.23
N THR A 99 2.15 6.89 11.38
CA THR A 99 1.24 6.56 12.49
C THR A 99 0.15 7.61 12.54
N ILE A 100 -1.10 7.15 12.66
CA ILE A 100 -2.27 8.02 12.61
C ILE A 100 -2.75 8.24 14.03
N ASP A 101 -2.91 9.50 14.44
CA ASP A 101 -3.49 9.81 15.74
C ASP A 101 -4.92 9.24 15.83
N PRO A 102 -5.33 8.74 17.02
CA PRO A 102 -6.66 8.13 17.18
C PRO A 102 -7.82 9.01 16.73
N ASP A 103 -7.74 10.33 16.97
CA ASP A 103 -8.78 11.29 16.57
C ASP A 103 -8.86 11.44 15.05
N VAL A 104 -7.71 11.42 14.36
CA VAL A 104 -7.63 11.45 12.89
C VAL A 104 -8.20 10.16 12.31
N ALA A 105 -7.79 9.01 12.85
CA ALA A 105 -8.32 7.71 12.43
C ALA A 105 -9.84 7.63 12.64
N ALA A 106 -10.35 8.09 13.78
CA ALA A 106 -11.78 8.10 14.09
C ALA A 106 -12.58 9.00 13.12
N ALA A 107 -12.06 10.17 12.78
CA ALA A 107 -12.69 11.07 11.82
C ALA A 107 -12.74 10.47 10.41
N ALA A 108 -11.61 9.94 9.92
CA ALA A 108 -11.54 9.31 8.60
C ALA A 108 -12.43 8.06 8.50
N VAL A 109 -12.44 7.24 9.56
CA VAL A 109 -13.36 6.10 9.70
C VAL A 109 -14.80 6.59 9.64
N GLY A 110 -15.14 7.63 10.41
CA GLY A 110 -16.46 8.25 10.39
C GLY A 110 -16.88 8.66 8.99
N ALA A 111 -16.06 9.42 8.27
CA ALA A 111 -16.36 9.88 6.92
C ALA A 111 -16.60 8.74 5.93
N LEU A 112 -15.69 7.75 5.88
CA LEU A 112 -15.83 6.61 4.97
C LEU A 112 -17.02 5.72 5.35
N TRP A 113 -17.26 5.48 6.64
CA TRP A 113 -18.36 4.64 7.11
C TRP A 113 -19.73 5.27 6.91
N GLN A 114 -19.82 6.60 7.02
CA GLN A 114 -21.04 7.33 6.65
C GLN A 114 -21.33 7.18 5.15
N SER A 115 -20.31 7.20 4.29
CA SER A 115 -20.49 6.98 2.85
C SER A 115 -21.08 5.59 2.53
N ALA A 116 -20.79 4.59 3.35
CA ALA A 116 -21.27 3.22 3.20
C ALA A 116 -22.72 3.01 3.71
N HIS A 117 -23.37 4.01 4.32
CA HIS A 117 -24.76 3.92 4.80
C HIS A 117 -25.07 2.75 5.76
N GLY A 118 -24.07 2.15 6.43
CA GLY A 118 -24.32 1.02 7.35
C GLY A 118 -23.10 0.31 7.93
N GLY A 119 -21.97 1.00 8.10
CA GLY A 119 -20.77 0.44 8.75
C GLY A 119 -20.09 -0.68 7.96
N ALA A 120 -19.29 -1.51 8.65
CA ALA A 120 -18.45 -2.53 7.99
C ALA A 120 -19.25 -3.54 7.15
N ALA A 121 -20.48 -3.89 7.53
CA ALA A 121 -21.33 -4.79 6.74
C ALA A 121 -21.70 -4.22 5.36
N GLN A 122 -21.59 -2.90 5.17
CA GLN A 122 -21.90 -2.19 3.92
C GLN A 122 -20.65 -1.67 3.21
N TRP A 123 -19.43 -2.14 3.54
CA TRP A 123 -18.18 -1.66 2.93
C TRP A 123 -18.22 -1.57 1.39
N ARG A 124 -19.00 -2.43 0.73
CA ARG A 124 -19.17 -2.48 -0.73
C ARG A 124 -19.72 -1.20 -1.34
N THR A 125 -20.56 -0.47 -0.60
CA THR A 125 -21.21 0.76 -1.06
C THR A 125 -20.38 2.01 -0.75
N ALA A 126 -19.29 1.85 0.00
CA ALA A 126 -18.40 2.95 0.33
C ALA A 126 -17.86 3.62 -0.92
N LEU A 127 -17.95 4.94 -0.96
CA LEU A 127 -17.50 5.73 -2.09
C LEU A 127 -15.96 5.82 -2.06
N LEU A 128 -15.34 5.61 -3.22
CA LEU A 128 -13.91 5.82 -3.38
C LEU A 128 -13.65 7.30 -3.70
N PRO A 129 -12.70 7.96 -3.00
CA PRO A 129 -12.18 9.24 -3.44
C PRO A 129 -11.60 9.14 -4.87
N PRO A 130 -11.80 10.16 -5.71
CA PRO A 130 -11.28 10.16 -7.07
C PRO A 130 -9.75 10.25 -7.10
N VAL A 131 -9.12 9.91 -8.22
CA VAL A 131 -7.65 9.84 -8.36
C VAL A 131 -6.96 11.13 -7.91
N GLU A 132 -7.55 12.29 -8.20
CA GLU A 132 -6.99 13.61 -7.88
C GLU A 132 -6.76 13.77 -6.37
N THR A 133 -7.65 13.22 -5.54
CA THR A 133 -7.49 13.25 -4.08
C THR A 133 -6.22 12.54 -3.63
N TRP A 134 -5.86 11.43 -4.28
CA TRP A 134 -4.69 10.64 -3.92
C TRP A 134 -3.38 11.23 -4.42
N THR A 135 -3.41 12.17 -5.37
CA THR A 135 -2.20 12.87 -5.83
C THR A 135 -1.54 13.71 -4.73
N HIS A 136 -2.24 13.93 -3.62
CA HIS A 136 -1.75 14.59 -2.42
C HIS A 136 -1.07 13.65 -1.41
N LEU A 137 -0.82 12.37 -1.74
CA LEU A 137 -0.01 11.51 -0.91
C LEU A 137 1.35 12.17 -0.61
N PRO A 138 1.85 12.08 0.64
CA PRO A 138 3.05 12.82 1.06
C PRO A 138 4.35 12.30 0.43
N GLU A 139 4.38 11.04 -0.02
CA GLU A 139 5.52 10.39 -0.65
C GLU A 139 5.04 9.47 -1.79
N TRP A 140 5.93 9.14 -2.75
CA TRP A 140 5.62 8.20 -3.84
C TRP A 140 5.13 6.84 -3.34
N CYS A 141 5.65 6.41 -2.20
CA CYS A 141 5.08 5.29 -1.46
C CYS A 141 5.24 5.53 0.04
N CYS A 142 4.15 5.39 0.78
CA CYS A 142 4.10 5.50 2.24
C CYS A 142 4.01 4.09 2.85
N TYR A 143 4.48 3.90 4.09
CA TYR A 143 4.07 2.78 4.91
C TYR A 143 3.13 3.28 6.01
N VAL A 144 1.89 2.80 6.05
CA VAL A 144 0.90 3.20 7.06
C VAL A 144 0.76 2.09 8.10
N GLU A 145 1.05 2.41 9.35
CA GLU A 145 0.82 1.50 10.46
C GLU A 145 -0.68 1.34 10.71
N LEU A 146 -1.08 0.12 11.06
CA LEU A 146 -2.45 -0.16 11.48
C LEU A 146 -2.51 -0.13 13.02
N PRO A 147 -3.15 0.88 13.64
CA PRO A 147 -3.23 0.98 15.09
C PRO A 147 -3.98 -0.20 15.71
N ALA A 148 -3.58 -0.60 16.92
CA ALA A 148 -4.20 -1.72 17.63
C ALA A 148 -5.71 -1.48 17.85
N GLU A 149 -6.09 -0.24 18.08
CA GLU A 149 -7.44 0.23 18.33
C GLU A 149 -8.38 0.02 17.13
N VAL A 150 -7.83 -0.09 15.91
CA VAL A 150 -8.63 -0.44 14.72
C VAL A 150 -9.09 -1.90 14.80
N TYR A 151 -8.26 -2.79 15.36
CA TYR A 151 -8.63 -4.19 15.57
C TYR A 151 -9.70 -4.38 16.63
N ASP A 152 -9.66 -3.60 17.70
CA ASP A 152 -10.63 -3.71 18.80
C ASP A 152 -12.06 -3.38 18.35
N ARG A 153 -12.21 -2.70 17.20
CA ARG A 153 -13.50 -2.36 16.59
C ARG A 153 -14.02 -3.43 15.62
N LEU A 154 -13.28 -4.51 15.41
CA LEU A 154 -13.57 -5.55 14.43
C LEU A 154 -13.46 -6.93 15.09
N GLU A 155 -14.60 -7.49 15.50
CA GLU A 155 -14.69 -8.87 15.97
C GLU A 155 -14.18 -9.82 14.86
N ASP A 156 -13.25 -10.72 15.20
CA ASP A 156 -12.59 -11.67 14.29
C ASP A 156 -11.81 -11.07 13.10
N GLY A 157 -11.32 -9.83 13.25
CA GLY A 157 -10.61 -9.11 12.19
C GLY A 157 -9.31 -9.77 11.68
N PHE A 158 -9.09 -9.67 10.37
CA PHE A 158 -7.87 -10.04 9.67
C PHE A 158 -6.70 -9.14 10.12
N ARG A 159 -5.67 -9.71 10.77
CA ARG A 159 -4.56 -8.94 11.38
C ARG A 159 -3.33 -8.84 10.49
N PHE A 160 -2.81 -7.63 10.34
CA PHE A 160 -1.59 -7.25 9.62
C PHE A 160 -0.90 -6.03 10.27
N PHE A 161 0.38 -5.82 10.06
CA PHE A 161 1.12 -4.76 10.74
C PHE A 161 0.94 -3.36 10.13
N GLY A 162 0.50 -3.29 8.88
CA GLY A 162 0.34 -2.06 8.13
C GLY A 162 0.30 -2.33 6.64
N THR A 163 0.45 -1.28 5.84
CA THR A 163 0.44 -1.39 4.39
C THR A 163 1.41 -0.43 3.75
N PHE A 164 2.08 -0.86 2.68
CA PHE A 164 2.67 0.08 1.74
C PHE A 164 1.58 0.61 0.81
N VAL A 165 1.61 1.91 0.54
CA VAL A 165 0.62 2.60 -0.30
C VAL A 165 1.35 3.38 -1.38
N HIS A 166 1.03 3.13 -2.63
CA HIS A 166 1.50 3.96 -3.75
C HIS A 166 0.43 4.08 -4.85
N LEU A 167 0.59 5.05 -5.73
CA LEU A 167 -0.22 5.18 -6.94
C LEU A 167 0.38 4.38 -8.08
N GLU A 168 -0.50 3.93 -8.96
CA GLU A 168 -0.15 3.21 -10.19
C GLU A 168 -0.98 3.72 -11.37
N TYR A 169 -0.33 3.81 -12.52
CA TYR A 169 -0.97 4.03 -13.81
C TYR A 169 -0.76 2.77 -14.66
N ASP A 170 -1.80 1.97 -14.84
CA ASP A 170 -1.70 0.78 -15.70
C ASP A 170 -1.54 1.22 -17.15
N THR A 171 -0.34 1.04 -17.72
CA THR A 171 -0.02 1.42 -19.10
C THR A 171 -0.79 0.63 -20.16
N ASN A 172 -1.38 -0.53 -19.81
CA ASN A 172 -2.16 -1.32 -20.75
C ASN A 172 -3.58 -0.77 -20.91
N THR A 173 -4.17 -0.30 -19.81
CA THR A 173 -5.57 0.14 -19.78
C THR A 173 -5.75 1.63 -19.57
N GLY A 174 -4.68 2.35 -19.22
CA GLY A 174 -4.69 3.77 -18.84
C GLY A 174 -5.39 4.05 -17.51
N ARG A 175 -5.53 3.04 -16.64
CA ARG A 175 -6.36 3.12 -15.43
C ARG A 175 -5.54 3.60 -14.23
N PRO A 176 -6.09 4.51 -13.40
CA PRO A 176 -5.48 4.89 -12.14
C PRO A 176 -5.83 3.88 -11.04
N GLU A 177 -4.84 3.53 -10.23
CA GLU A 177 -4.99 2.55 -9.17
C GLU A 177 -4.28 3.00 -7.90
N LEU A 178 -4.89 2.69 -6.76
CA LEU A 178 -4.22 2.72 -5.47
C LEU A 178 -3.70 1.31 -5.20
N ARG A 179 -2.40 1.18 -5.06
CA ARG A 179 -1.74 -0.10 -4.77
C ARG A 179 -1.44 -0.19 -3.29
N LEU A 180 -2.02 -1.22 -2.67
CA LEU A 180 -1.77 -1.57 -1.29
C LEU A 180 -0.88 -2.82 -1.25
N VAL A 181 0.09 -2.86 -0.35
CA VAL A 181 0.84 -4.09 -0.06
C VAL A 181 0.79 -4.31 1.44
N LEU A 182 -0.11 -5.19 1.88
CA LEU A 182 -0.31 -5.48 3.30
C LEU A 182 0.90 -6.22 3.86
N ASP A 183 1.38 -5.77 5.02
CA ASP A 183 2.43 -6.42 5.79
C ASP A 183 1.80 -7.44 6.77
N MET A 184 1.61 -8.68 6.34
CA MET A 184 0.87 -9.67 7.13
C MET A 184 1.65 -10.18 8.35
N ASP A 185 2.97 -10.35 8.21
CA ASP A 185 3.78 -11.04 9.21
C ASP A 185 5.21 -10.48 9.36
N GLY A 186 5.54 -9.36 8.71
CA GLY A 186 6.86 -8.75 8.74
C GLY A 186 7.90 -9.42 7.84
N THR A 187 7.50 -10.39 7.02
CA THR A 187 8.38 -11.12 6.09
C THR A 187 8.07 -10.77 4.63
N TRP A 188 9.05 -10.95 3.74
CA TRP A 188 8.83 -10.74 2.30
C TRP A 188 7.69 -11.61 1.74
N SER A 189 7.59 -12.87 2.17
CA SER A 189 6.53 -13.79 1.75
C SER A 189 5.16 -13.40 2.25
N GLY A 190 5.07 -12.74 3.41
CA GLY A 190 3.84 -12.22 3.99
C GLY A 190 3.40 -10.87 3.41
N LEU A 191 4.12 -10.30 2.46
CA LEU A 191 3.63 -9.12 1.75
C LEU A 191 2.54 -9.51 0.75
N LEU A 192 1.35 -8.94 0.90
CA LEU A 192 0.17 -9.21 0.06
C LEU A 192 -0.22 -7.98 -0.77
N PRO A 193 0.08 -7.95 -2.08
CA PRO A 193 -0.34 -6.86 -2.97
C PRO A 193 -1.84 -6.91 -3.31
N ILE A 194 -2.51 -5.76 -3.25
CA ILE A 194 -3.93 -5.58 -3.55
C ILE A 194 -4.08 -4.29 -4.40
N PRO A 195 -4.49 -4.39 -5.68
CA PRO A 195 -4.92 -3.23 -6.45
C PRO A 195 -6.32 -2.76 -6.05
N VAL A 196 -6.51 -1.45 -5.93
CA VAL A 196 -7.80 -0.81 -5.80
C VAL A 196 -7.98 0.16 -6.98
N TYR A 197 -8.91 -0.17 -7.87
CA TYR A 197 -9.16 0.64 -9.06
C TYR A 197 -9.91 1.93 -8.72
N LEU A 198 -9.28 3.08 -8.99
CA LEU A 198 -9.79 4.39 -8.60
C LEU A 198 -10.81 4.97 -9.61
N ASP A 199 -10.97 4.32 -10.76
CA ASP A 199 -11.98 4.62 -11.77
C ASP A 199 -13.33 3.90 -11.51
N ARG A 200 -13.49 3.33 -10.31
CA ARG A 200 -14.71 2.65 -9.86
C ARG A 200 -15.39 3.49 -8.78
N PRO A 201 -16.74 3.62 -8.80
CA PRO A 201 -17.45 4.52 -7.91
C PRO A 201 -17.44 4.05 -6.45
N THR A 202 -17.38 2.74 -6.22
CA THR A 202 -17.42 2.17 -4.87
C THR A 202 -16.34 1.13 -4.65
N LEU A 203 -15.97 0.94 -3.38
CA LEU A 203 -15.01 -0.08 -2.99
C LEU A 203 -15.46 -1.48 -3.44
N GLY A 204 -16.75 -1.81 -3.33
CA GLY A 204 -17.29 -3.08 -3.81
C GLY A 204 -17.06 -3.29 -5.31
N SER A 205 -17.29 -2.26 -6.13
CA SER A 205 -17.05 -2.34 -7.58
C SER A 205 -15.56 -2.41 -7.94
N ALA A 206 -14.68 -1.79 -7.16
CA ALA A 206 -13.23 -1.90 -7.34
C ALA A 206 -12.72 -3.31 -7.02
N ILE A 207 -13.14 -3.89 -5.90
CA ILE A 207 -12.70 -5.24 -5.49
C ILE A 207 -13.28 -6.33 -6.39
N ALA A 208 -14.53 -6.18 -6.85
CA ALA A 208 -15.12 -7.13 -7.80
C ALA A 208 -14.35 -7.15 -9.12
N ASP A 209 -13.97 -5.98 -9.63
CA ASP A 209 -13.20 -5.85 -10.87
C ASP A 209 -11.76 -6.34 -10.70
N MET A 210 -11.13 -6.10 -9.54
CA MET A 210 -9.84 -6.68 -9.17
C MET A 210 -9.88 -8.21 -9.21
N ALA A 211 -10.91 -8.82 -8.60
CA ALA A 211 -11.06 -10.27 -8.58
C ALA A 211 -11.27 -10.84 -9.99
N ALA A 212 -12.09 -10.19 -10.81
CA ALA A 212 -12.25 -10.58 -12.21
C ALA A 212 -10.92 -10.56 -12.97
N ASN A 213 -10.10 -9.51 -12.79
CA ASN A 213 -8.78 -9.42 -13.40
C ASN A 213 -7.81 -10.49 -12.90
N ALA A 214 -7.85 -10.84 -11.62
CA ALA A 214 -7.05 -11.92 -11.05
C ALA A 214 -7.45 -13.29 -11.63
N ASP A 215 -8.76 -13.57 -11.74
CA ASP A 215 -9.29 -14.80 -12.35
C ASP A 215 -8.87 -14.90 -13.82
N ALA A 216 -8.96 -13.80 -14.56
CA ALA A 216 -8.54 -13.74 -15.96
C ALA A 216 -7.03 -13.99 -16.12
N ALA A 217 -6.20 -13.38 -15.28
CA ALA A 217 -4.76 -13.63 -15.27
C ALA A 217 -4.44 -15.11 -14.95
N GLY A 218 -5.14 -15.70 -13.97
CA GLY A 218 -5.03 -17.13 -13.64
C GLY A 218 -5.44 -18.07 -14.79
N ALA A 219 -6.39 -17.63 -15.62
CA ALA A 219 -6.80 -18.32 -16.84
C ALA A 219 -5.90 -18.04 -18.06
N GLY A 220 -4.83 -17.24 -17.90
CA GLY A 220 -3.88 -16.90 -18.97
C GLY A 220 -4.24 -15.66 -19.81
N ALA A 221 -5.26 -14.90 -19.42
CA ALA A 221 -5.69 -13.65 -20.05
C ALA A 221 -5.14 -12.41 -19.29
N VAL A 222 -3.82 -12.25 -19.28
CA VAL A 222 -3.15 -11.11 -18.63
C VAL A 222 -3.40 -9.82 -19.42
N GLY A 223 -3.88 -8.77 -18.75
CA GLY A 223 -4.12 -7.45 -19.37
C GLY A 223 -5.45 -7.31 -20.12
N ALA A 224 -6.40 -8.24 -19.93
CA ALA A 224 -7.74 -8.15 -20.51
C ALA A 224 -8.68 -7.28 -19.64
N ASP A 225 -9.48 -6.40 -20.26
CA ASP A 225 -10.58 -5.67 -19.61
C ASP A 225 -11.74 -6.64 -19.35
N VAL A 226 -11.74 -7.33 -18.21
CA VAL A 226 -12.71 -8.39 -17.88
C VAL A 226 -13.91 -7.86 -17.11
N ARG A 227 -14.76 -7.12 -17.82
CA ARG A 227 -16.09 -6.68 -17.34
C ARG A 227 -17.13 -7.79 -17.46
N ALA A 228 -16.93 -8.96 -16.85
CA ALA A 228 -18.00 -9.96 -16.69
C ALA A 228 -17.60 -11.18 -15.85
N LEU A 229 -17.33 -11.01 -14.55
CA LEU A 229 -17.36 -12.14 -13.61
C LEU A 229 -18.05 -11.69 -12.32
N HIS A 230 -19.14 -12.38 -11.96
CA HIS A 230 -19.97 -12.10 -10.77
C HIS A 230 -19.93 -13.29 -9.81
N GLY A 231 -19.63 -13.03 -8.55
CA GLY A 231 -19.79 -13.93 -7.41
C GLY A 231 -18.91 -13.51 -6.23
N ALA A 232 -19.46 -13.37 -5.02
CA ALA A 232 -18.68 -13.06 -3.83
C ALA A 232 -17.95 -14.33 -3.34
N SER A 233 -16.73 -14.56 -3.83
CA SER A 233 -15.86 -15.58 -3.24
C SER A 233 -15.44 -15.13 -1.82
N TYR A 234 -15.07 -16.08 -0.96
CA TYR A 234 -14.52 -15.77 0.36
C TYR A 234 -13.29 -14.85 0.28
N GLU A 235 -12.50 -14.98 -0.78
CA GLU A 235 -11.34 -14.12 -1.05
C GLU A 235 -11.74 -12.67 -1.38
N VAL A 236 -12.82 -12.47 -2.14
CA VAL A 236 -13.39 -11.14 -2.44
C VAL A 236 -13.85 -10.46 -1.15
N GLU A 237 -14.54 -11.19 -0.28
CA GLU A 237 -14.91 -10.68 1.05
C GLU A 237 -13.66 -10.33 1.84
N MET A 238 -12.76 -11.28 2.09
CA MET A 238 -11.59 -11.05 2.93
C MET A 238 -10.74 -9.88 2.41
N THR A 239 -10.53 -9.78 1.10
CA THR A 239 -9.79 -8.68 0.48
C THR A 239 -10.51 -7.35 0.65
N GLY A 240 -11.82 -7.31 0.39
CA GLY A 240 -12.62 -6.10 0.58
C GLY A 240 -12.61 -5.61 2.02
N MET A 241 -12.66 -6.53 2.99
CA MET A 241 -12.54 -6.22 4.41
C MET A 241 -11.14 -5.68 4.75
N ALA A 242 -10.08 -6.29 4.24
CA ALA A 242 -8.73 -5.81 4.49
C ALA A 242 -8.51 -4.39 3.94
N VAL A 243 -9.03 -4.09 2.74
CA VAL A 243 -8.99 -2.73 2.18
C VAL A 243 -9.86 -1.78 3.00
N TRP A 244 -11.06 -2.21 3.40
CA TRP A 244 -11.96 -1.43 4.25
C TRP A 244 -11.31 -0.99 5.58
N MET A 245 -10.49 -1.87 6.17
CA MET A 245 -9.78 -1.60 7.42
C MET A 245 -8.73 -0.49 7.28
N VAL A 246 -8.03 -0.45 6.15
CA VAL A 246 -6.88 0.44 5.97
C VAL A 246 -7.23 1.72 5.22
N LEU A 247 -8.23 1.68 4.34
CA LEU A 247 -8.58 2.79 3.47
C LEU A 247 -8.84 4.11 4.23
N PRO A 248 -9.55 4.14 5.38
CA PRO A 248 -9.68 5.36 6.18
C PRO A 248 -8.34 5.96 6.60
N LEU A 249 -7.39 5.12 7.00
CA LEU A 249 -6.06 5.58 7.41
C LEU A 249 -5.28 6.14 6.23
N VAL A 250 -5.40 5.51 5.06
CA VAL A 250 -4.78 6.04 3.83
C VAL A 250 -5.42 7.36 3.41
N VAL A 251 -6.75 7.48 3.48
CA VAL A 251 -7.47 8.75 3.20
C VAL A 251 -7.01 9.85 4.15
N SER A 252 -6.68 9.53 5.41
CA SER A 252 -6.20 10.54 6.35
C SER A 252 -4.88 11.18 5.94
N LEU A 253 -4.05 10.50 5.12
CA LEU A 253 -2.78 11.07 4.63
C LEU A 253 -2.99 12.22 3.63
N VAL A 254 -4.16 12.28 3.00
CA VAL A 254 -4.48 13.27 1.96
C VAL A 254 -5.55 14.27 2.42
N ASP A 255 -5.90 14.24 3.70
CA ASP A 255 -6.79 15.23 4.32
C ASP A 255 -6.03 16.57 4.46
N PRO A 256 -6.50 17.66 3.82
CA PRO A 256 -5.82 18.96 3.91
C PRO A 256 -5.80 19.56 5.33
N ALA A 257 -6.61 19.05 6.26
CA ALA A 257 -6.62 19.49 7.64
C ALA A 257 -5.58 18.81 8.53
N VAL A 258 -4.98 17.69 8.10
CA VAL A 258 -3.96 17.00 8.90
C VAL A 258 -2.60 17.68 8.78
N ARG A 259 -1.80 17.50 9.82
CA ARG A 259 -0.38 17.85 9.87
C ARG A 259 0.43 16.58 10.03
N ILE A 260 1.52 16.50 9.29
CA ILE A 260 2.48 15.38 9.37
C ILE A 260 3.72 15.91 10.09
N VAL A 261 4.01 15.36 11.27
CA VAL A 261 5.13 15.77 12.14
C VAL A 261 6.03 14.58 12.48
N GLY A 262 7.35 14.76 12.54
CA GLY A 262 8.26 13.66 12.88
C GLY A 262 9.74 14.00 12.70
N GLU A 263 10.62 13.09 13.15
CA GLU A 263 12.07 13.21 13.00
C GLU A 263 12.42 13.30 11.51
N ALA A 264 12.97 14.45 11.11
CA ALA A 264 13.28 14.78 9.72
C ALA A 264 12.07 14.67 8.77
N ALA A 265 11.01 15.44 9.02
CA ALA A 265 10.03 15.83 7.99
C ALA A 265 10.66 16.64 6.80
N GLN A 266 11.95 16.45 6.54
CA GLN A 266 12.62 16.92 5.34
C GLN A 266 12.00 16.23 4.14
N GLN A 267 11.67 17.03 3.14
CA GLN A 267 11.30 16.51 1.83
C GLN A 267 12.44 15.62 1.32
N PRO A 268 12.12 14.53 0.62
CA PRO A 268 13.12 13.62 0.07
C PRO A 268 14.16 14.37 -0.75
N GLU A 269 15.43 14.07 -0.50
CA GLU A 269 16.53 14.82 -1.08
C GLU A 269 16.50 14.71 -2.60
N LEU A 270 16.66 15.85 -3.28
CA LEU A 270 16.84 15.89 -4.71
C LEU A 270 18.32 16.02 -5.04
N ASP A 271 18.80 15.30 -6.04
CA ASP A 271 20.12 15.55 -6.59
C ASP A 271 20.15 16.82 -7.47
N ARG A 272 21.33 17.14 -8.03
CA ARG A 272 21.51 18.34 -8.86
C ARG A 272 20.60 18.40 -10.11
N GLY A 273 20.02 17.28 -10.51
CA GLY A 273 19.05 17.19 -11.61
C GLY A 273 17.59 17.22 -11.15
N GLY A 274 17.31 17.48 -9.87
CA GLY A 274 15.96 17.45 -9.32
C GLY A 274 15.42 16.05 -9.07
N ARG A 275 16.30 15.02 -8.96
CA ARG A 275 15.88 13.62 -8.84
C ARG A 275 15.90 13.13 -7.40
N TRP A 276 14.89 12.35 -7.02
CA TRP A 276 14.80 11.79 -5.67
C TRP A 276 15.96 10.83 -5.37
N LEU A 277 16.71 11.15 -4.32
CA LEU A 277 17.71 10.29 -3.73
C LEU A 277 17.05 9.35 -2.71
N PRO A 278 17.58 8.13 -2.52
CA PRO A 278 17.04 7.23 -1.51
C PRO A 278 17.28 7.79 -0.12
N ALA A 279 16.23 7.82 0.70
CA ALA A 279 16.36 8.21 2.10
C ALA A 279 17.39 7.35 2.84
N SER A 280 18.28 8.00 3.59
CA SER A 280 19.38 7.38 4.32
C SER A 280 18.90 6.56 5.52
N SER A 281 17.79 6.97 6.15
CA SER A 281 17.14 6.29 7.28
C SER A 281 15.62 6.24 7.11
N THR A 282 15.00 5.33 7.85
CA THR A 282 13.54 5.27 7.99
C THR A 282 13.08 6.32 9.00
N ARG A 283 11.96 6.97 8.71
CA ARG A 283 11.43 8.10 9.49
C ARG A 283 10.05 7.74 10.02
N LEU A 284 9.84 7.95 11.31
CA LEU A 284 8.52 7.86 11.91
C LEU A 284 7.84 9.22 11.84
N LEU A 285 6.65 9.22 11.25
CA LEU A 285 5.82 10.39 11.00
C LEU A 285 4.47 10.17 11.69
N HIS A 286 4.01 11.20 12.39
CA HIS A 286 2.75 11.25 13.11
C HIS A 286 1.78 12.15 12.35
N VAL A 287 0.56 11.67 12.14
CA VAL A 287 -0.52 12.39 11.44
C VAL A 287 -1.55 12.86 12.46
N SER A 288 -1.68 14.19 12.61
CA SER A 288 -2.49 14.82 13.68
C SER A 288 -3.31 16.01 13.16
N TYR A 289 -4.47 16.30 13.79
CA TYR A 289 -5.20 17.58 13.57
C TYR A 289 -4.68 18.74 14.43
N GLY A 290 -3.95 18.44 15.52
CA GLY A 290 -3.44 19.43 16.50
C GLY A 290 -1.92 19.51 16.58
N PRO A 291 -1.35 20.51 17.29
CA PRO A 291 0.07 20.53 17.60
C PRO A 291 0.44 19.27 18.41
N PRO A 292 1.66 18.70 18.24
CA PRO A 292 2.03 17.46 18.90
C PRO A 292 1.81 17.62 20.40
N ALA A 293 1.06 16.69 21.00
CA ALA A 293 1.00 16.60 22.45
C ALA A 293 2.44 16.41 22.93
N LEU A 294 3.02 17.43 23.55
CA LEU A 294 4.30 17.33 24.24
C LEU A 294 4.13 16.18 25.24
N ARG A 295 4.78 15.04 24.98
CA ARG A 295 4.89 13.98 25.98
C ARG A 295 5.59 14.61 27.17
N SER A 296 4.85 14.82 28.26
CA SER A 296 5.39 15.19 29.55
C SER A 296 6.46 14.15 29.92
N VAL A 297 7.69 14.64 30.13
CA VAL A 297 8.83 13.87 30.63
C VAL A 297 8.55 13.36 32.03
#